data_AF-A0A1W1XVU4-F1
#
_entry.id   AF-A0A1W1XVU4-F1
#
_cell.length_a   1.000
_cell.length_b   1.000
_cell.length_c   1.000
_cell.angle_alpha   90.00
_cell.angle_beta   90.00
_cell.angle_gamma   90.00
#
_symmetry.space_group_name_H-M   'P 1'
#
loop_
_entity.id
_entity.type
_entity.pdbx_description
1 polymer ?
#
loop_
_entity_poly.entity_id
_entity_poly.type
_entity_poly.pdbx_seq_one_letter_code
_entity_poly.pdbx_strand_id
1 'polypeptide(L)'
;MCRENAALIAAQIDVAFREQAYPAGPLVADTYDDEGITDYFTGKPWTAHSPEALRQRESALCFFSDEAFCYFLPAYMHAVLLTPERADVIVDVLQAVLLPPKADLSRPAFARKWQRFSPAQKQVIVLFLLAIRAETSSDAALVALAADAGLAI
;
A
#
# COMPACT_ATOMS: atom_id res chain seq x y z
N MET A 1 -9.06 -2.81 16.48
CA MET A 1 -8.62 -3.96 15.66
C MET A 1 -8.13 -5.09 16.59
N CYS A 2 -8.69 -6.30 16.49
CA CYS A 2 -8.15 -7.45 17.23
C CYS A 2 -6.78 -7.84 16.62
N ARG A 3 -5.75 -7.97 17.47
CA ARG A 3 -4.36 -8.22 17.06
C ARG A 3 -4.19 -9.49 16.22
N GLU A 4 -5.05 -10.49 16.45
CA GLU A 4 -5.09 -11.75 15.71
C GLU A 4 -5.48 -11.57 14.24
N ASN A 5 -6.46 -10.70 13.95
CA ASN A 5 -6.86 -10.40 12.58
C ASN A 5 -5.76 -9.64 11.82
N ALA A 6 -5.06 -8.73 12.51
CA ALA A 6 -3.95 -7.98 11.91
C ALA A 6 -2.81 -8.90 11.48
N ALA A 7 -2.44 -9.88 12.33
CA ALA A 7 -1.42 -10.88 12.01
C ALA A 7 -1.83 -11.79 10.85
N LEU A 8 -3.11 -12.20 10.80
CA LEU A 8 -3.64 -13.01 9.69
C LEU A 8 -3.58 -12.26 8.35
N ILE A 9 -3.92 -10.97 8.34
CA ILE A 9 -3.84 -10.14 7.13
C ILE A 9 -2.38 -9.94 6.73
N ALA A 10 -1.46 -9.68 7.66
CA ALA A 10 -0.04 -9.58 7.37
C ALA A 10 0.52 -10.85 6.71
N ALA A 11 0.16 -12.03 7.22
CA ALA A 11 0.57 -13.30 6.59
C ALA A 11 0.00 -13.46 5.15
N GLN A 12 -1.20 -12.95 4.88
CA GLN A 12 -1.75 -12.94 3.52
C GLN A 12 -1.02 -11.96 2.61
N ILE A 13 -0.53 -10.83 3.14
CA ILE A 13 0.30 -9.88 2.41
C ILE A 13 1.61 -10.55 2.00
N ASP A 14 2.28 -11.25 2.93
CA ASP A 14 3.50 -12.00 2.65
C ASP A 14 3.31 -12.99 1.49
N VAL A 15 2.17 -13.68 1.44
CA VAL A 15 1.85 -14.62 0.37
C VAL A 15 1.58 -13.91 -0.95
N ALA A 16 0.75 -12.86 -0.96
CA ALA A 16 0.33 -12.18 -2.18
C ALA A 16 1.46 -11.38 -2.85
N PHE A 17 2.45 -10.92 -2.08
CA PHE A 17 3.58 -10.13 -2.55
C PHE A 17 4.92 -10.88 -2.61
N ARG A 18 4.94 -12.19 -2.29
CA ARG A 18 6.17 -13.00 -2.25
C ARG A 18 6.98 -12.94 -3.54
N GLU A 19 6.29 -13.07 -4.67
CA GLU A 19 6.89 -13.16 -6.01
C GLU A 19 6.96 -11.78 -6.70
N GLN A 20 6.74 -10.69 -5.96
CA GLN A 20 6.78 -9.34 -6.53
C GLN A 20 8.21 -9.01 -6.97
N ALA A 21 8.40 -8.82 -8.27
CA ALA A 21 9.70 -8.46 -8.83
C ALA A 21 10.13 -7.06 -8.37
N TYR A 22 11.43 -6.91 -8.05
CA TYR A 22 12.03 -5.62 -7.79
C TYR A 22 11.86 -4.68 -9.01
N PRO A 23 11.61 -3.37 -8.83
CA PRO A 23 11.41 -2.44 -9.94
C PRO A 23 12.56 -2.47 -10.94
N ALA A 24 12.25 -2.53 -12.23
CA ALA A 24 13.27 -2.53 -13.29
C ALA A 24 13.68 -1.10 -13.68
N GLY A 25 12.75 -0.15 -13.53
CA GLY A 25 12.98 1.27 -13.78
C GLY A 25 13.40 2.08 -12.56
N PRO A 26 13.44 3.42 -12.71
CA PRO A 26 13.67 4.34 -11.59
C PRO A 26 12.68 4.11 -10.44
N LEU A 27 13.15 4.26 -9.20
CA LEU A 27 12.29 4.10 -8.03
C LEU A 27 11.34 5.28 -7.84
N VAL A 28 11.73 6.47 -8.27
CA VAL A 28 10.96 7.70 -8.11
C VAL A 28 10.52 8.19 -9.49
N ALA A 29 9.31 8.73 -9.60
CA ALA A 29 8.86 9.40 -10.81
C ALA A 29 9.70 10.66 -11.08
N ASP A 30 9.72 11.17 -12.31
CA ASP A 30 10.49 12.40 -12.63
C ASP A 30 10.03 13.57 -11.74
N THR A 31 10.87 13.95 -10.77
CA THR A 31 10.65 15.05 -9.83
C THR A 31 11.94 15.86 -9.65
N TYR A 32 11.83 17.05 -9.05
CA TYR A 32 12.97 17.95 -8.83
C TYR A 32 13.84 17.54 -7.61
N ASP A 33 13.25 16.86 -6.63
CA ASP A 33 13.90 16.35 -5.42
C ASP A 33 13.17 15.07 -5.01
N ASP A 34 13.93 13.99 -4.81
CA ASP A 34 13.41 12.68 -4.44
C ASP A 34 13.45 12.44 -2.93
N GLU A 35 13.79 13.46 -2.12
CA GLU A 35 13.88 13.41 -0.66
C GLU A 35 14.80 12.28 -0.13
N GLY A 36 15.77 11.83 -0.93
CA GLY A 36 16.65 10.72 -0.58
C GLY A 36 15.96 9.34 -0.62
N ILE A 37 14.80 9.24 -1.27
CA ILE A 37 14.05 7.99 -1.45
C ILE A 37 14.89 7.01 -2.27
N THR A 38 15.49 7.43 -3.39
CA THR A 38 16.29 6.52 -4.23
C THR A 38 17.47 5.96 -3.44
N ASP A 39 18.24 6.81 -2.76
CA ASP A 39 19.39 6.40 -1.96
C ASP A 39 19.00 5.40 -0.87
N TYR A 40 17.86 5.61 -0.21
CA TYR A 40 17.42 4.72 0.84
C TYR A 40 16.87 3.39 0.33
N PHE A 41 16.04 3.38 -0.72
CA PHE A 41 15.31 2.17 -1.13
C PHE A 41 16.09 1.30 -2.13
N THR A 42 17.11 1.83 -2.80
CA THR A 42 17.86 1.10 -3.82
C THR A 42 18.50 -0.18 -3.28
N GLY A 43 18.19 -1.30 -3.94
CA GLY A 43 18.75 -2.62 -3.65
C GLY A 43 18.19 -3.27 -2.38
N LYS A 44 17.22 -2.64 -1.70
CA LYS A 44 16.61 -3.20 -0.49
C LYS A 44 15.33 -3.97 -0.82
N PRO A 45 15.14 -5.17 -0.29
CA PRO A 45 13.88 -5.85 -0.43
C PRO A 45 12.81 -5.18 0.45
N TRP A 46 11.54 -5.26 0.04
CA TRP A 46 10.43 -4.65 0.79
C TRP A 46 10.33 -5.16 2.25
N THR A 47 10.88 -6.34 2.55
CA THR A 47 10.94 -6.93 3.89
C THR A 47 12.04 -6.35 4.79
N ALA A 48 12.97 -5.55 4.27
CA ALA A 48 14.15 -5.07 5.00
C ALA A 48 13.99 -3.68 5.63
N HIS A 49 12.77 -3.20 5.82
CA HIS A 49 12.52 -1.85 6.36
C HIS A 49 11.94 -1.91 7.77
N SER A 50 12.47 -1.08 8.67
CA SER A 50 11.86 -0.90 9.99
C SER A 50 10.65 0.04 9.90
N PRO A 51 9.64 -0.11 10.77
CA PRO A 51 8.49 0.81 10.82
C PRO A 51 8.91 2.28 10.98
N GLU A 52 9.93 2.58 11.78
CA GLU A 52 10.39 3.96 12.02
C GLU A 52 11.02 4.57 10.77
N ALA A 53 11.78 3.76 10.02
CA ALA A 53 12.42 4.22 8.80
C ALA A 53 11.40 4.49 7.69
N LEU A 54 10.34 3.68 7.61
CA LEU A 54 9.18 3.91 6.73
C LEU A 54 8.36 5.11 7.18
N ARG A 55 8.18 5.30 8.49
CA ARG A 55 7.45 6.44 9.07
C ARG A 55 8.14 7.79 8.84
N GLN A 56 9.45 7.80 8.61
CA GLN A 56 10.22 9.01 8.24
C GLN A 56 10.20 9.28 6.73
N ARG A 57 9.64 8.36 5.94
CA ARG A 57 9.67 8.34 4.47
C ARG A 57 8.29 8.01 3.90
N GLU A 58 7.24 8.33 4.65
CA GLU A 58 5.85 8.16 4.26
C GLU A 58 5.52 8.91 2.98
N SER A 59 6.21 10.04 2.72
CA SER A 59 6.13 10.80 1.47
C SER A 59 6.51 9.97 0.24
N ALA A 60 7.32 8.91 0.40
CA ALA A 60 7.72 8.05 -0.70
C ALA A 60 6.54 7.38 -1.40
N LEU A 61 5.43 7.11 -0.69
CA LEU A 61 4.20 6.57 -1.28
C LEU A 61 3.60 7.49 -2.37
N CYS A 62 3.92 8.77 -2.35
CA CYS A 62 3.49 9.75 -3.35
C CYS A 62 4.51 9.93 -4.49
N PHE A 63 5.79 9.65 -4.23
CA PHE A 63 6.89 9.88 -5.17
C PHE A 63 7.29 8.64 -5.96
N PHE A 64 7.04 7.45 -5.44
CA PHE A 64 7.39 6.21 -6.11
C PHE A 64 6.85 6.17 -7.55
N SER A 65 7.67 5.64 -8.46
CA SER A 65 7.17 5.16 -9.74
C SER A 65 6.10 4.08 -9.50
N ASP A 66 5.26 3.82 -10.50
CA ASP A 66 4.19 2.82 -10.31
C ASP A 66 4.75 1.42 -9.99
N GLU A 67 5.94 1.09 -10.49
CA GLU A 67 6.65 -0.16 -10.14
C GLU A 67 7.12 -0.20 -8.70
N ALA A 68 7.81 0.86 -8.26
CA ALA A 68 8.31 0.97 -6.90
C ALA A 68 7.17 1.03 -5.89
N PHE A 69 6.07 1.71 -6.21
CA PHE A 69 4.88 1.73 -5.38
C PHE A 69 4.36 0.31 -5.15
N CYS A 70 4.11 -0.45 -6.23
CA CYS A 70 3.63 -1.83 -6.10
C CYS A 70 4.60 -2.75 -5.36
N TYR A 71 5.92 -2.53 -5.50
CA TYR A 71 6.95 -3.32 -4.82
C TYR A 71 7.05 -3.03 -3.33
N PHE A 72 7.08 -1.76 -2.93
CA PHE A 72 7.32 -1.37 -1.53
C PHE A 72 6.03 -1.22 -0.71
N LEU A 73 4.86 -1.13 -1.33
CA LEU A 73 3.56 -1.08 -0.65
C LEU A 73 3.40 -2.08 0.52
N PRO A 74 3.72 -3.39 0.37
CA PRO A 74 3.57 -4.35 1.47
C PRO A 74 4.38 -3.96 2.72
N ALA A 75 5.54 -3.32 2.59
CA ALA A 75 6.33 -2.86 3.72
C ALA A 75 5.54 -1.86 4.60
N TYR A 76 4.85 -0.91 3.97
CA TYR A 76 4.03 0.09 4.65
C TYR A 76 2.78 -0.53 5.26
N MET A 77 2.13 -1.47 4.55
CA MET A 77 0.97 -2.20 5.09
C MET A 77 1.35 -3.02 6.34
N HIS A 78 2.51 -3.69 6.32
CA HIS A 78 3.04 -4.40 7.48
C HIS A 78 3.29 -3.47 8.66
N ALA A 79 3.91 -2.31 8.42
CA ALA A 79 4.18 -1.34 9.48
C ALA A 79 2.89 -0.90 10.19
N VAL A 80 1.82 -0.63 9.43
CA VAL A 80 0.52 -0.24 9.99
C VAL A 80 -0.17 -1.38 10.74
N LEU A 81 -0.14 -2.61 10.22
CA LEU A 81 -0.81 -3.75 10.86
C LEU A 81 -0.10 -4.25 12.11
N LEU A 82 1.23 -4.33 12.08
CA LEU A 82 2.04 -5.01 13.10
C LEU A 82 2.56 -4.06 14.18
N THR A 83 2.73 -2.78 13.85
CA THR A 83 3.26 -1.74 14.74
C THR A 83 2.49 -0.42 14.58
N PRO A 84 1.16 -0.41 14.79
CA PRO A 84 0.31 0.75 14.50
C PRO A 84 0.76 2.02 15.25
N GLU A 85 1.25 1.89 16.48
CA GLU A 85 1.75 3.01 17.29
C GLU A 85 3.03 3.66 16.74
N ARG A 86 3.79 2.94 15.89
CA ARG A 86 5.02 3.43 15.24
C ARG A 86 4.78 3.81 13.77
N ALA A 87 3.57 3.58 13.26
CA ALA A 87 3.16 3.82 11.88
C ALA A 87 1.91 4.73 11.80
N ASP A 88 1.67 5.50 12.87
CA ASP A 88 0.52 6.39 13.07
C ASP A 88 0.26 7.35 11.91
N VAL A 89 1.31 7.89 11.27
CA VAL A 89 1.18 8.80 10.11
C VAL A 89 1.03 8.08 8.78
N ILE A 90 1.42 6.81 8.70
CA ILE A 90 1.42 6.04 7.44
C ILE A 90 -0.01 5.66 7.04
N VAL A 91 -0.90 5.43 8.02
CA VAL A 91 -2.27 4.96 7.80
C VAL A 91 -3.06 5.93 6.91
N ASP A 92 -2.97 7.23 7.18
CA ASP A 92 -3.68 8.28 6.44
C ASP A 92 -3.16 8.38 5.00
N VAL A 93 -1.84 8.28 4.83
CA VAL A 93 -1.21 8.29 3.49
C VAL A 93 -1.65 7.07 2.69
N LEU A 94 -1.65 5.87 3.29
CA LEU A 94 -2.09 4.65 2.64
C LEU A 94 -3.56 4.74 2.21
N GLN A 95 -4.44 5.28 3.06
CA GLN A 95 -5.84 5.52 2.68
C GLN A 95 -5.93 6.49 1.48
N ALA A 96 -5.18 7.59 1.50
CA ALA A 96 -5.19 8.57 0.42
C ALA A 96 -4.71 8.02 -0.93
N VAL A 97 -3.72 7.12 -0.94
CA VAL A 97 -3.14 6.57 -2.18
C VAL A 97 -3.81 5.28 -2.66
N LEU A 98 -4.45 4.52 -1.77
CA LEU A 98 -5.11 3.24 -2.09
C LEU A 98 -6.62 3.36 -2.31
N LEU A 99 -7.28 4.42 -1.83
CA LEU A 99 -8.68 4.65 -2.11
C LEU A 99 -8.84 5.44 -3.43
N PRO A 100 -9.63 4.95 -4.40
CA PRO A 100 -9.87 5.68 -5.63
C PRO A 100 -10.60 7.00 -5.33
N PRO A 101 -10.09 8.15 -5.81
CA PRO A 101 -10.74 9.44 -5.60
C PRO A 101 -12.18 9.41 -6.11
N LYS A 102 -13.13 9.85 -5.27
CA LYS A 102 -14.56 9.86 -5.60
C LYS A 102 -15.12 8.47 -5.98
N ALA A 103 -14.50 7.38 -5.48
CA ALA A 103 -14.83 6.00 -5.83
C ALA A 103 -14.67 5.66 -7.32
N ASP A 104 -13.86 6.42 -8.06
CA ASP A 104 -13.66 6.26 -9.49
C ASP A 104 -12.34 5.54 -9.80
N LEU A 105 -12.43 4.22 -10.04
CA LEU A 105 -11.29 3.36 -10.38
C LEU A 105 -10.68 3.70 -11.75
N SER A 106 -11.40 4.44 -12.62
CA SER A 106 -10.92 4.79 -13.96
C SER A 106 -9.96 5.98 -13.97
N ARG A 107 -9.78 6.66 -12.83
CA ARG A 107 -8.86 7.79 -12.70
C ARG A 107 -7.45 7.36 -13.12
N PRO A 108 -6.83 8.01 -14.14
CA PRO A 108 -5.59 7.50 -14.74
C PRO A 108 -4.46 7.22 -13.75
N ALA A 109 -4.23 8.13 -12.80
CA ALA A 109 -3.17 7.97 -11.80
C ALA A 109 -3.43 6.85 -10.78
N PHE A 110 -4.69 6.52 -10.53
CA PHE A 110 -5.09 5.40 -9.68
C PHE A 110 -5.07 4.09 -10.48
N ALA A 111 -5.76 4.08 -11.63
CA ALA A 111 -5.90 2.95 -12.54
C ALA A 111 -4.55 2.35 -12.92
N ARG A 112 -3.55 3.19 -13.25
CA ARG A 112 -2.21 2.73 -13.65
C ARG A 112 -1.50 1.92 -12.56
N LYS A 113 -1.73 2.23 -11.28
CA LYS A 113 -1.19 1.46 -10.14
C LYS A 113 -2.04 0.24 -9.88
N TRP A 114 -3.36 0.44 -9.81
CA TRP A 114 -4.32 -0.60 -9.47
C TRP A 114 -4.30 -1.78 -10.46
N GLN A 115 -4.12 -1.52 -11.75
CA GLN A 115 -4.03 -2.54 -12.80
C GLN A 115 -2.76 -3.38 -12.75
N ARG A 116 -1.71 -2.92 -12.03
CA ARG A 116 -0.47 -3.70 -11.87
C ARG A 116 -0.58 -4.77 -10.79
N PHE A 117 -1.56 -4.65 -9.90
CA PHE A 117 -1.78 -5.65 -8.86
C PHE A 117 -2.47 -6.90 -9.43
N SER A 118 -1.96 -8.06 -9.05
CA SER A 118 -2.62 -9.33 -9.29
C SER A 118 -3.96 -9.41 -8.52
N PRO A 119 -4.88 -10.32 -8.89
CA PRO A 119 -6.11 -10.51 -8.13
C PRO A 119 -5.88 -10.76 -6.64
N ALA A 120 -4.87 -11.57 -6.28
CA ALA A 120 -4.54 -11.85 -4.88
C ALA A 120 -4.03 -10.59 -4.13
N GLN A 121 -3.22 -9.77 -4.80
CA GLN A 121 -2.74 -8.49 -4.23
C GLN A 121 -3.89 -7.51 -4.01
N LYS A 122 -4.80 -7.38 -4.97
CA LYS A 122 -6.00 -6.54 -4.82
C LYS A 122 -6.86 -6.98 -3.64
N GLN A 123 -7.09 -8.29 -3.50
CA GLN A 123 -7.86 -8.84 -2.38
C GLN A 123 -7.25 -8.48 -1.03
N VAL A 124 -5.94 -8.67 -0.86
CA VAL A 124 -5.30 -8.37 0.42
C VAL A 124 -5.19 -6.87 0.70
N ILE A 125 -5.07 -6.03 -0.33
CA ILE A 125 -5.16 -4.56 -0.19
C ILE A 125 -6.54 -4.16 0.33
N VAL A 126 -7.62 -4.75 -0.21
CA VAL A 126 -8.99 -4.48 0.28
C VAL A 126 -9.16 -4.96 1.72
N LEU A 127 -8.68 -6.16 2.07
CA LEU A 127 -8.72 -6.67 3.45
C LEU A 127 -7.95 -5.77 4.42
N PHE A 128 -6.79 -5.29 4.02
CA PHE A 128 -6.02 -4.30 4.78
C PHE A 128 -6.83 -3.03 5.02
N LEU A 129 -7.40 -2.43 3.97
CA LEU A 129 -8.19 -1.20 4.08
C LEU A 129 -9.42 -1.37 4.97
N LEU A 130 -10.09 -2.52 4.91
CA LEU A 130 -11.20 -2.87 5.81
C LEU A 130 -10.74 -2.96 7.28
N ALA A 131 -9.54 -3.49 7.53
CA ALA A 131 -9.02 -3.66 8.89
C ALA A 131 -8.58 -2.34 9.54
N ILE A 132 -8.07 -1.39 8.75
CA ILE A 132 -7.59 -0.08 9.24
C ILE A 132 -8.67 1.01 9.24
N ARG A 133 -9.89 0.70 8.81
CA ARG A 133 -10.97 1.67 8.72
C ARG A 133 -11.51 2.06 10.11
N ALA A 134 -11.77 3.36 10.29
CA ALA A 134 -12.58 3.88 11.40
C ALA A 134 -14.07 3.67 11.11
N GLU A 135 -14.86 3.36 12.15
CA GLU A 135 -16.22 2.78 12.05
C GLU A 135 -17.28 3.58 11.27
N THR A 136 -17.02 4.83 10.84
CA THR A 136 -18.09 5.82 10.63
C THR A 136 -18.45 6.21 9.19
N SER A 137 -17.84 5.66 8.12
CA SER A 137 -18.18 6.08 6.74
C SER A 137 -18.53 4.92 5.81
N SER A 138 -19.74 4.95 5.20
CA SER A 138 -20.04 4.17 4.00
C SER A 138 -19.08 4.64 2.90
N ASP A 139 -18.06 3.84 2.63
CA ASP A 139 -17.02 4.19 1.67
C ASP A 139 -17.31 3.51 0.34
N ALA A 140 -17.96 4.25 -0.56
CA ALA A 140 -18.24 3.80 -1.92
C ALA A 140 -16.95 3.37 -2.65
N ALA A 141 -15.79 3.93 -2.29
CA ALA A 141 -14.51 3.55 -2.85
C ALA A 141 -14.13 2.12 -2.45
N LEU A 142 -14.33 1.74 -1.18
CA LEU A 142 -14.11 0.37 -0.72
C LEU A 142 -15.04 -0.64 -1.36
N VAL A 143 -16.32 -0.30 -1.51
CA VAL A 143 -17.30 -1.17 -2.20
C VAL A 143 -16.85 -1.40 -3.65
N ALA A 144 -16.43 -0.34 -4.35
CA ALA A 144 -15.95 -0.45 -5.72
C ALA A 144 -14.66 -1.28 -5.82
N LEU A 145 -13.72 -1.11 -4.88
CA LEU A 145 -12.49 -1.91 -4.83
C LEU A 145 -12.76 -3.38 -4.52
N ALA A 146 -13.65 -3.67 -3.57
CA ALA A 146 -14.01 -5.03 -3.23
C ALA A 146 -14.68 -5.75 -4.41
N ALA A 147 -15.59 -5.07 -5.11
CA ALA A 147 -16.19 -5.59 -6.33
C ALA A 147 -15.13 -5.91 -7.40
N ASP A 148 -14.16 -5.02 -7.65
CA ASP A 148 -13.07 -5.27 -8.61
C ASP A 148 -12.12 -6.40 -8.14
N ALA A 149 -11.90 -6.53 -6.83
CA ALA A 149 -11.09 -7.60 -6.23
C ALA A 149 -11.84 -8.95 -6.15
N GLY A 150 -13.11 -9.01 -6.54
CA GLY A 150 -13.95 -10.20 -6.44
C GLY A 150 -14.33 -10.58 -5.00
N LEU A 151 -14.34 -9.61 -4.09
CA LEU A 151 -14.78 -9.77 -2.70
C LEU A 151 -16.21 -9.26 -2.56
N ALA A 152 -17.07 -10.07 -1.94
CA ALA A 152 -18.40 -9.64 -1.50
C ALA A 152 -18.30 -9.07 -0.09
N ILE A 153 -18.56 -7.77 0.07
CA ILE A 153 -18.54 -7.05 1.36
C ILE A 153 -19.80 -6.19 1.55
#